data_AF-A0A2W6P2S4-F1
#
_entry.id   AF-A0A2W6P2S4-F1
#
_cell.length_a   1.000
_cell.length_b   1.000
_cell.length_c   1.000
_cell.angle_alpha   90.00
_cell.angle_beta   90.00
_cell.angle_gamma   90.00
#
_symmetry.space_group_name_H-M   'P 1'
#
loop_
_entity.id
_entity.type
_entity.pdbx_description
1 polymer ?
#
loop_
_entity_poly.entity_id
_entity_poly.type
_entity_poly.pdbx_seq_one_letter_code
_entity_poly.pdbx_strand_id
1 'polypeptide(L)'
;MKRKVLLIPLIIFLAIAAALLWQLARNAEGDDPTNLESALIGKPVPKFRLESLDNPGQFYQADVLTQGKPVLLNVWATWCPTCRAEHQYLNQLSAQGIRVVGMNYKDDRQKAISWLKELGNPYALSLFDGAGMLGLDLGV
;
A
#
# COMPACT_ATOMS: atom_id res chain seq x y z
N MET A 1 11.42 58.83 18.40
CA MET A 1 11.34 57.35 18.33
C MET A 1 10.26 56.95 17.34
N LYS A 2 10.57 56.16 16.31
CA LYS A 2 9.62 55.81 15.24
C LYS A 2 8.57 54.82 15.77
N ARG A 3 7.43 55.34 16.24
CA ARG A 3 6.29 54.59 16.81
C ARG A 3 5.87 53.35 16.00
N LYS A 4 6.12 53.33 14.68
CA LYS A 4 5.85 52.19 13.79
C LYS A 4 6.61 50.91 14.14
N VAL A 5 7.77 51.00 14.81
CA VAL A 5 8.56 49.83 15.24
C VAL A 5 7.84 49.03 16.33
N LEU A 6 6.97 49.66 17.11
CA LEU A 6 6.18 49.00 18.16
C LEU A 6 5.07 48.08 17.59
N LEU A 7 4.73 48.22 16.30
CA LEU A 7 3.72 47.38 15.64
C LEU A 7 4.32 46.08 15.07
N ILE A 8 5.64 45.94 15.02
CA ILE A 8 6.31 44.77 14.45
C ILE A 8 5.88 43.46 15.13
N PRO A 9 5.83 43.35 16.47
CA PRO A 9 5.39 42.11 17.12
C PRO A 9 3.95 41.73 16.78
N LEU A 10 3.06 42.72 16.66
CA LEU A 10 1.66 42.50 16.29
C LEU A 10 1.54 42.00 14.84
N ILE A 11 2.30 42.58 13.91
CA ILE A 11 2.30 42.14 12.51
C ILE A 11 2.81 40.71 12.38
N ILE A 12 3.88 40.35 13.09
CA ILE A 12 4.42 38.98 13.12
C ILE A 12 3.39 38.02 13.69
N PHE A 13 2.75 38.37 14.80
CA PHE A 13 1.69 37.55 15.40
C PHE A 13 0.52 37.31 14.43
N LEU A 14 0.03 38.36 13.77
CA LEU A 14 -1.06 38.25 12.80
C LEU A 14 -0.67 37.41 11.59
N ALA A 15 0.57 37.53 11.10
CA ALA A 15 1.06 36.70 9.99
C ALA A 15 1.11 35.21 10.37
N ILE A 16 1.61 34.89 11.56
CA ILE A 16 1.64 33.51 12.08
C ILE A 16 0.21 33.01 12.28
N ALA A 17 -0.67 33.79 12.91
CA ALA A 17 -2.06 33.41 13.13
C ALA A 17 -2.81 33.15 11.81
N ALA A 18 -2.61 33.99 10.80
CA ALA A 18 -3.18 33.78 9.47
C ALA A 18 -2.67 32.50 8.82
N ALA A 19 -1.36 32.22 8.89
CA ALA A 19 -0.78 30.99 8.37
C ALA A 19 -1.33 29.73 9.08
N LEU A 20 -1.45 29.78 10.41
CA LEU A 20 -1.99 28.68 11.20
C LEU A 20 -3.48 28.43 10.93
N LEU A 21 -4.28 29.50 10.82
CA LEU A 21 -5.70 29.40 10.46
C LEU A 21 -5.89 28.84 9.05
N TRP A 22 -5.03 29.25 8.11
CA TRP A 22 -5.06 28.72 6.75
C TRP A 22 -4.73 27.22 6.72
N GLN A 23 -3.70 26.79 7.45
CA GLN A 23 -3.38 25.36 7.56
C GLN A 23 -4.49 24.58 8.27
N LEU A 24 -5.08 25.14 9.33
CA LEU A 24 -6.19 24.50 10.04
C LEU A 24 -7.41 24.28 9.13
N ALA A 25 -7.74 25.26 8.29
CA ALA A 25 -8.82 25.15 7.32
C ALA A 25 -8.54 24.05 6.29
N ARG A 26 -7.31 23.98 5.74
CA ARG A 26 -6.92 22.90 4.81
C ARG A 26 -7.01 21.52 5.44
N ASN A 27 -6.53 21.38 6.68
CA ASN A 27 -6.63 20.12 7.42
C ASN A 27 -8.09 19.70 7.66
N ALA A 28 -8.98 20.67 7.93
CA ALA A 28 -10.42 20.39 8.08
C ALA A 28 -11.09 19.97 6.77
N GLU A 29 -10.52 20.35 5.62
CA GLU A 29 -10.97 19.94 4.28
C GLU A 29 -10.40 18.59 3.81
N GLY A 30 -9.58 17.93 4.63
CA GLY A 30 -9.09 16.56 4.38
C GLY A 30 -7.63 16.43 3.93
N ASP A 31 -6.88 17.54 3.87
CA ASP A 31 -5.41 17.47 3.81
C ASP A 31 -4.90 16.94 5.17
N ASP A 32 -4.79 15.61 5.30
CA ASP A 32 -4.21 14.98 6.48
C ASP A 32 -2.68 14.92 6.32
N PRO A 33 -1.90 15.73 7.05
CA PRO A 33 -0.45 15.71 6.98
C PRO A 33 0.16 14.41 7.52
N THR A 34 -0.64 13.52 8.12
CA THR A 34 -0.24 12.19 8.57
C THR A 34 -0.52 11.09 7.53
N ASN A 35 -1.20 11.42 6.41
CA ASN A 35 -1.30 10.50 5.28
C ASN A 35 0.08 10.29 4.66
N LEU A 36 0.61 9.10 4.87
CA LEU A 36 1.80 8.63 4.17
C LEU A 36 1.38 8.07 2.83
N GLU A 37 1.21 8.95 1.84
CA GLU A 37 1.07 8.50 0.46
C GLU A 37 2.30 7.70 0.06
N SER A 38 2.09 6.63 -0.71
CA SER A 38 3.20 5.82 -1.20
C SER A 38 4.17 6.68 -2.02
N ALA A 39 5.45 6.62 -1.70
CA ALA A 39 6.50 7.28 -2.50
C ALA A 39 6.64 6.68 -3.93
N LEU A 40 5.91 5.60 -4.23
CA LEU A 40 5.98 4.86 -5.49
C LEU A 40 4.91 5.25 -6.51
N ILE A 41 4.04 6.22 -6.21
CA ILE A 41 3.06 6.70 -7.20
C ILE A 41 3.78 7.23 -8.46
N GLY A 42 3.38 6.73 -9.63
CA GLY A 42 3.99 7.04 -10.92
C GLY A 42 5.35 6.38 -11.18
N LYS A 43 5.86 5.54 -10.27
CA LYS A 43 7.10 4.77 -10.45
C LYS A 43 6.78 3.34 -10.91
N PRO A 44 7.69 2.68 -11.66
CA PRO A 44 7.52 1.27 -11.99
C PRO A 44 7.60 0.40 -10.73
N VAL A 45 6.97 -0.78 -10.78
CA VAL A 45 7.11 -1.78 -9.72
C VAL A 45 8.59 -2.16 -9.55
N PRO A 46 9.11 -2.27 -8.31
CA PRO A 46 10.48 -2.70 -8.06
C PRO A 46 10.81 -4.03 -8.75
N LYS A 47 12.09 -4.20 -9.12
CA LYS A 47 12.55 -5.46 -9.70
C LYS A 47 12.58 -6.52 -8.62
N PHE A 48 12.01 -7.68 -8.91
CA PHE A 48 12.07 -8.83 -8.04
C PHE A 48 12.25 -10.12 -8.84
N ARG A 49 12.64 -11.18 -8.13
CA ARG A 49 12.54 -12.56 -8.59
C ARG A 49 11.97 -13.38 -7.44
N LEU A 50 10.67 -13.62 -7.48
CA LEU A 50 9.96 -14.35 -6.43
C LEU A 50 9.48 -15.70 -6.95
N GLU A 51 9.43 -16.66 -6.06
CA GLU A 51 8.90 -17.99 -6.34
C GLU A 51 7.37 -17.97 -6.27
N SER A 52 6.71 -18.85 -7.04
CA SER A 52 5.28 -19.11 -6.90
C SER A 52 5.00 -19.72 -5.53
N LEU A 53 3.91 -19.31 -4.89
CA LEU A 53 3.46 -19.88 -3.62
C LEU A 53 3.05 -21.35 -3.77
N ASP A 54 2.30 -21.64 -4.83
CA ASP A 54 1.63 -22.91 -5.12
C ASP A 54 2.48 -23.86 -5.99
N ASN A 55 3.41 -23.32 -6.77
CA ASN A 55 4.31 -24.07 -7.66
C ASN A 55 5.78 -23.87 -7.29
N PRO A 56 6.30 -24.60 -6.28
CA PRO A 56 7.71 -24.52 -5.90
C PRO A 56 8.65 -24.77 -7.10
N GLY A 57 9.70 -23.97 -7.22
CA GLY A 57 10.67 -23.97 -8.32
C GLY A 57 10.30 -23.07 -9.50
N GLN A 58 9.06 -22.57 -9.57
CA GLN A 58 8.66 -21.60 -10.60
C GLN A 58 8.89 -20.18 -10.10
N PHE A 59 9.56 -19.35 -10.91
CA PHE A 59 9.90 -17.97 -10.55
C PHE A 59 9.28 -16.96 -11.51
N TYR A 60 8.90 -15.81 -10.96
CA TYR A 60 8.32 -14.68 -11.68
C TYR A 60 9.10 -13.40 -11.39
N GLN A 61 9.00 -12.45 -12.32
CA GLN A 61 9.61 -11.13 -12.23
C GLN A 61 8.55 -10.04 -12.44
N ALA A 62 8.94 -8.77 -12.33
CA ALA A 62 8.01 -7.63 -12.36
C ALA A 62 7.19 -7.48 -13.66
N ASP A 63 7.63 -8.09 -14.77
CA ASP A 63 6.90 -8.09 -16.05
C ASP A 63 5.51 -8.75 -15.92
N VAL A 64 5.35 -9.70 -15.00
CA VAL A 64 4.06 -10.39 -14.77
C VAL A 64 2.97 -9.43 -14.27
N LEU A 65 3.35 -8.32 -13.65
CA LEU A 65 2.45 -7.28 -13.14
C LEU A 65 2.14 -6.18 -14.16
N THR A 66 2.83 -6.14 -15.30
CA THR A 66 2.78 -5.04 -16.28
C THR A 66 2.28 -5.46 -17.66
N GLN A 67 1.44 -6.49 -17.71
CA GLN A 67 0.95 -7.11 -18.95
C GLN A 67 -0.17 -6.34 -19.67
N GLY A 68 -0.11 -5.00 -19.69
CA GLY A 68 -1.01 -4.13 -20.48
C GLY A 68 -2.44 -4.00 -19.96
N LYS A 69 -2.75 -4.54 -18.78
CA LYS A 69 -4.03 -4.34 -18.07
C LYS A 69 -3.74 -3.92 -16.62
N PRO A 70 -4.60 -3.11 -16.00
CA PRO A 70 -4.46 -2.81 -14.57
C PRO A 70 -4.56 -4.10 -13.75
N VAL A 71 -3.77 -4.16 -12.68
CA VAL A 71 -3.69 -5.29 -11.75
C VAL A 71 -3.74 -4.75 -10.32
N LEU A 72 -4.47 -5.45 -9.46
CA LEU A 72 -4.40 -5.25 -8.02
C LEU A 72 -3.33 -6.18 -7.44
N LEU A 73 -2.33 -5.62 -6.78
CA LEU A 73 -1.37 -6.39 -5.98
C LEU A 73 -1.83 -6.36 -4.52
N ASN A 74 -2.26 -7.49 -3.99
CA ASN A 74 -2.64 -7.63 -2.58
C ASN A 74 -1.51 -8.29 -1.79
N VAL A 75 -1.05 -7.63 -0.73
CA VAL A 75 -0.05 -8.15 0.20
C VAL A 75 -0.77 -8.75 1.39
N TRP A 76 -0.53 -10.01 1.69
CA TRP A 76 -1.28 -10.73 2.73
C TRP A 76 -0.42 -11.78 3.42
N ALA A 77 -0.88 -12.24 4.58
CA ALA A 77 -0.28 -13.33 5.33
C ALA A 77 -1.31 -14.02 6.23
N THR A 78 -1.05 -15.28 6.61
CA THR A 78 -1.94 -16.04 7.51
C THR A 78 -1.97 -15.49 8.94
N TRP A 79 -0.93 -14.79 9.36
CA TRP A 79 -0.85 -14.13 10.67
C TRP A 79 -1.58 -12.77 10.71
N CYS A 80 -2.06 -12.27 9.57
CA CYS A 80 -2.75 -10.99 9.46
C CYS A 80 -4.28 -11.19 9.60
N PRO A 81 -4.91 -10.76 10.71
CA PRO A 81 -6.34 -11.01 10.94
C PRO A 81 -7.24 -10.23 9.97
N THR A 82 -6.86 -9.01 9.62
CA THR A 82 -7.58 -8.18 8.64
C THR A 82 -7.53 -8.79 7.23
N CYS A 83 -6.45 -9.50 6.91
CA CYS A 83 -6.32 -10.23 5.65
C CYS A 83 -7.38 -11.34 5.53
N ARG A 84 -7.84 -11.93 6.64
CA ARG A 84 -8.98 -12.88 6.63
C ARG A 84 -10.30 -12.18 6.33
N ALA A 85 -10.50 -11.00 6.91
CA ALA A 85 -11.72 -10.22 6.74
C ALA A 85 -11.86 -9.68 5.30
N GLU A 86 -10.77 -9.24 4.68
CA GLU A 86 -10.78 -8.73 3.30
C GLU A 86 -10.94 -9.83 2.23
N HIS A 87 -10.55 -11.07 2.56
CA HIS A 87 -10.42 -12.16 1.58
C HIS A 87 -11.72 -12.43 0.81
N GLN A 88 -12.87 -12.36 1.50
CA GLN A 88 -14.17 -12.56 0.86
C GLN A 88 -14.50 -11.48 -0.17
N TYR A 89 -14.06 -10.24 0.07
CA TYR A 89 -14.22 -9.16 -0.88
C TYR A 89 -13.28 -9.32 -2.09
N LEU A 90 -12.05 -9.80 -1.86
CA LEU A 90 -11.12 -10.13 -2.96
C LEU A 90 -11.67 -11.26 -3.84
N ASN A 91 -12.32 -12.28 -3.26
CA ASN A 91 -13.06 -13.30 -4.01
C ASN A 91 -14.13 -12.67 -4.91
N GLN A 92 -14.90 -11.72 -4.38
CA GLN A 92 -15.94 -11.03 -5.15
C GLN A 92 -15.36 -10.19 -6.30
N LEU A 93 -14.28 -9.44 -6.07
CA LEU A 93 -13.61 -8.64 -7.10
C LEU A 93 -13.02 -9.52 -8.21
N SER A 94 -12.38 -10.62 -7.83
CA SER A 94 -11.84 -11.58 -8.79
C SER A 94 -12.96 -12.20 -9.65
N ALA A 95 -14.09 -12.56 -9.04
CA ALA A 95 -15.28 -13.05 -9.75
C ALA A 95 -15.90 -12.00 -10.71
N GLN A 96 -15.70 -10.71 -10.47
CA GLN A 96 -16.10 -9.61 -11.37
C GLN A 96 -15.10 -9.39 -12.52
N GLY A 97 -14.03 -10.18 -12.59
CA GLY A 97 -13.00 -10.09 -13.63
C GLY A 97 -11.85 -9.14 -13.31
N ILE A 98 -11.76 -8.62 -12.07
CA ILE A 98 -10.62 -7.83 -11.64
C ILE A 98 -9.42 -8.76 -11.45
N ARG A 99 -8.31 -8.46 -12.13
CA ARG A 99 -7.09 -9.24 -12.00
C ARG A 99 -6.38 -8.89 -10.69
N VAL A 100 -6.35 -9.85 -9.77
CA VAL A 100 -5.64 -9.74 -8.49
C VAL A 100 -4.41 -10.66 -8.50
N VAL A 101 -3.28 -10.14 -8.06
CA VAL A 101 -2.05 -10.90 -7.77
C VAL A 101 -1.83 -10.86 -6.27
N GLY A 102 -1.64 -12.03 -5.67
CA GLY A 102 -1.35 -12.16 -4.24
C GLY A 102 0.15 -12.20 -4.00
N MET A 103 0.63 -11.44 -3.03
CA MET A 103 2.00 -11.52 -2.51
C MET A 103 1.93 -11.98 -1.06
N ASN A 104 2.26 -13.26 -0.83
CA ASN A 104 2.31 -13.84 0.51
C ASN A 104 3.60 -13.38 1.21
N TYR A 105 3.46 -12.60 2.28
CA TYR A 105 4.56 -11.83 2.88
C TYR A 105 5.02 -12.41 4.23
N LYS A 106 6.31 -12.77 4.32
CA LYS A 106 6.96 -13.28 5.55
C LYS A 106 6.10 -14.29 6.30
N ASP A 107 5.65 -15.32 5.59
CA ASP A 107 4.65 -16.26 6.09
C ASP A 107 5.09 -17.71 5.96
N ASP A 108 4.37 -18.60 6.65
CA ASP A 108 4.52 -20.04 6.49
C ASP A 108 3.81 -20.50 5.20
N ARG A 109 4.58 -21.00 4.24
CA ARG A 109 4.07 -21.44 2.94
C ARG A 109 2.96 -22.49 3.07
N GLN A 110 3.06 -23.44 3.99
CA GLN A 110 2.06 -24.51 4.13
C GLN A 110 0.73 -23.96 4.67
N LYS A 111 0.79 -23.04 5.64
CA LYS A 111 -0.39 -22.33 6.14
C LYS A 111 -1.03 -21.48 5.06
N ALA A 112 -0.23 -20.75 4.28
CA ALA A 112 -0.72 -19.92 3.18
C ALA A 112 -1.41 -20.75 2.09
N ILE A 113 -0.85 -21.91 1.71
CA ILE A 113 -1.50 -22.82 0.75
C ILE A 113 -2.82 -23.35 1.33
N SER A 114 -2.84 -23.74 2.60
CA SER A 114 -4.05 -24.24 3.27
C SER A 114 -5.14 -23.16 3.35
N TRP A 115 -4.75 -21.91 3.61
CA TRP A 115 -5.64 -20.75 3.63
C TRP A 115 -6.37 -20.56 2.30
N LEU A 116 -5.64 -20.60 1.17
CA LEU A 116 -6.25 -20.45 -0.15
C LEU A 116 -7.15 -21.63 -0.54
N LYS A 117 -6.88 -22.83 0.00
CA LYS A 117 -7.76 -24.00 -0.19
C LYS A 117 -9.06 -23.87 0.61
N GLU A 118 -9.00 -23.35 1.83
CA GLU A 118 -10.16 -23.21 2.71
C GLU A 118 -11.05 -22.02 2.31
N LEU A 119 -10.45 -20.88 1.98
CA LEU A 119 -11.15 -19.61 1.78
C LEU A 119 -11.39 -19.26 0.30
N GLY A 120 -10.94 -20.12 -0.61
CA GLY A 120 -10.90 -19.85 -2.04
C GLY A 120 -9.67 -19.04 -2.45
N ASN A 121 -9.31 -19.12 -3.72
CA ASN A 121 -8.15 -18.41 -4.27
C ASN A 121 -8.59 -17.33 -5.27
N PRO A 122 -8.60 -16.04 -4.88
CA PRO A 122 -8.94 -14.95 -5.78
C PRO A 122 -7.79 -14.57 -6.73
N TYR A 123 -6.59 -15.10 -6.51
CA TYR A 123 -5.38 -14.63 -7.17
C TYR A 123 -5.14 -15.34 -8.49
N ALA A 124 -4.93 -14.57 -9.55
CA ALA A 124 -4.48 -15.08 -10.85
C ALA A 124 -3.01 -15.54 -10.81
N LEU A 125 -2.24 -15.02 -9.85
CA LEU A 125 -0.87 -15.41 -9.54
C LEU A 125 -0.63 -15.21 -8.05
N SER A 126 0.01 -16.18 -7.40
CA SER A 126 0.40 -16.09 -5.99
C SER A 126 1.92 -16.14 -5.86
N LEU A 127 2.54 -15.02 -5.47
CA LEU A 127 3.97 -14.89 -5.21
C LEU A 127 4.26 -15.19 -3.74
N PHE A 128 5.42 -15.78 -3.46
CA PHE A 128 5.90 -16.02 -2.10
C PHE A 128 7.11 -15.13 -1.78
N ASP A 129 6.87 -14.08 -0.98
CA ASP A 129 7.89 -13.19 -0.45
C ASP A 129 8.26 -13.57 0.99
N GLY A 130 8.81 -14.77 1.15
CA GLY A 130 9.16 -15.31 2.47
C GLY A 130 10.24 -14.51 3.20
N ALA A 131 11.18 -13.89 2.47
CA ALA A 131 12.20 -13.00 3.02
C ALA A 131 11.67 -11.58 3.26
N GLY A 132 10.58 -11.20 2.59
CA GLY A 132 9.98 -9.88 2.69
C GLY A 132 10.74 -8.78 1.97
N MET A 133 11.55 -9.13 0.95
CA MET A 133 12.40 -8.16 0.25
C MET A 133 11.60 -7.32 -0.74
N LEU A 134 10.58 -7.90 -1.39
CA LEU A 134 9.70 -7.12 -2.25
C LEU A 134 8.80 -6.20 -1.42
N GLY A 135 8.29 -6.68 -0.28
CA GLY A 135 7.56 -5.83 0.66
C GLY A 135 8.39 -4.62 1.13
N LEU A 136 9.67 -4.82 1.44
CA LEU A 136 10.59 -3.73 1.78
C LEU A 136 10.70 -2.70 0.66
N ASP A 137 10.94 -3.14 -0.59
CA ASP A 137 11.05 -2.23 -1.73
C ASP A 137 9.74 -1.51 -2.06
N LEU A 138 8.59 -2.11 -1.72
CA LEU A 138 7.26 -1.52 -1.84
C LEU A 138 6.90 -0.57 -0.69
N GLY A 139 7.65 -0.59 0.41
CA GLY A 139 7.37 0.20 1.62
C GLY A 139 6.25 -0.36 2.49
N VAL A 140 6.09 -1.70 2.55
CA VAL A 140 5.06 -2.43 3.31
C VAL A 140 5.58 -3.01 4.62
#